data_AF-A0A4W3GNI6-F1
#
_entry.id   AF-A0A4W3GNI6-F1
#
_cell.length_a   1.000
_cell.length_b   1.000
_cell.length_c   1.000
_cell.angle_alpha   90.00
_cell.angle_beta   90.00
_cell.angle_gamma   90.00
#
_symmetry.space_group_name_H-M   'P 1'
#
loop_
_entity.id
_entity.type
_entity.pdbx_description
1 polymer ?
#
loop_
_entity_poly.entity_id
_entity_poly.type
_entity_poly.pdbx_seq_one_letter_code
_entity_poly.pdbx_strand_id
1 'polypeptide(L)'
;PHSSPQLFLSLPLPCDLCPSLWTYQAMVHELLGINNNRIDLSRVPGISRDLKEVVLSAENDEFYANNMYLNFGEIGSNIKNLMEDFQKKKPKESAEAGAFVETYPQFKKMSGTVSKHVTVVGELSRLVSERGLMEVSEVEQELACQSDHSSALQVRQPSSLTIALGHPLDVKGELLLLH
;
A
#
# COMPACT_ATOMS: atom_id res chain seq x y z
N PRO A 1 10.94 -31.45 3.25
CA PRO A 1 11.72 -30.42 3.97
C PRO A 1 12.80 -29.83 3.07
N HIS A 2 12.44 -28.86 2.24
CA HIS A 2 13.40 -28.00 1.55
C HIS A 2 12.74 -26.64 1.42
N SER A 3 13.04 -25.78 2.40
CA SER A 3 12.71 -24.36 2.34
C SER A 3 13.73 -23.71 1.40
N SER A 4 13.30 -23.39 0.19
CA SER A 4 14.03 -22.47 -0.68
C SER A 4 13.95 -21.07 -0.06
N PRO A 5 15.08 -20.36 0.11
CA PRO A 5 15.03 -18.98 0.56
C PRO A 5 14.47 -18.15 -0.60
N GLN A 6 13.36 -17.45 -0.36
CA GLN A 6 12.91 -16.42 -1.28
C GLN A 6 13.96 -15.32 -1.26
N LEU A 7 14.70 -15.21 -2.36
CA LEU A 7 15.53 -14.07 -2.67
C LEU A 7 14.60 -12.86 -2.81
N PHE A 8 14.36 -12.18 -1.70
CA PHE A 8 13.69 -10.89 -1.70
C PHE A 8 14.63 -9.94 -2.44
N LEU A 9 14.21 -9.51 -3.63
CA LEU A 9 14.96 -8.64 -4.51
C LEU A 9 15.40 -7.38 -3.75
N SER A 10 16.69 -7.30 -3.45
CA SER A 10 17.35 -6.05 -3.06
C SER A 10 18.12 -5.46 -4.24
N LEU A 11 17.60 -5.64 -5.47
CA LEU A 11 18.10 -4.93 -6.64
C LEU A 11 17.48 -3.53 -6.63
N PRO A 12 18.26 -2.46 -6.88
CA PRO A 12 17.71 -1.13 -7.10
C PRO A 12 16.76 -1.21 -8.29
N LEU A 13 15.46 -1.16 -8.01
CA LEU A 13 14.43 -1.29 -9.03
C LEU A 13 14.49 -0.05 -9.93
N PRO A 14 14.48 -0.22 -11.27
CA PRO A 14 14.56 0.89 -12.20
C PRO A 14 13.40 1.87 -11.99
N CYS A 15 13.70 3.16 -12.20
CA CYS A 15 12.87 4.34 -11.95
C CYS A 15 11.46 4.25 -12.57
N ASP A 16 11.29 3.45 -13.62
CA ASP A 16 10.04 3.25 -14.35
C ASP A 16 8.99 2.43 -13.57
N LEU A 17 9.38 1.76 -12.48
CA LEU A 17 8.47 0.94 -11.66
C LEU A 17 7.78 1.74 -10.54
N CYS A 18 8.24 2.96 -10.25
CA CYS A 18 7.74 3.81 -9.17
C CYS A 18 6.20 4.04 -9.20
N PRO A 19 5.55 4.35 -10.35
CA PRO A 19 4.09 4.51 -10.39
C PRO A 19 3.32 3.21 -10.13
N SER A 20 3.92 2.05 -10.42
CA SER A 20 3.28 0.75 -10.16
C SER A 20 3.28 0.39 -8.67
N LEU A 21 4.23 0.92 -7.88
CA LEU A 21 4.30 0.70 -6.43
C LEU A 21 3.13 1.37 -5.69
N TRP A 22 2.64 2.49 -6.23
CA TRP A 22 1.51 3.24 -5.68
C TRP A 22 0.14 2.76 -6.19
N THR A 23 0.08 1.61 -6.85
CA THR A 23 -1.18 0.96 -7.19
C THR A 23 -1.79 0.29 -5.96
N TYR A 24 -3.11 0.20 -5.90
CA TYR A 24 -3.80 -0.36 -4.74
C TYR A 24 -3.31 -1.78 -4.40
N GLN A 25 -3.12 -2.64 -5.40
CA GLN A 25 -2.59 -3.99 -5.19
C GLN A 25 -1.17 -3.98 -4.64
N ALA A 26 -0.26 -3.18 -5.22
CA ALA A 26 1.14 -3.13 -4.81
C ALA A 26 1.28 -2.60 -3.38
N MET A 27 0.57 -1.53 -3.04
CA MET A 27 0.58 -0.97 -1.68
C MET A 27 0.08 -1.96 -0.64
N VAL A 28 -0.99 -2.71 -0.95
CA VAL A 28 -1.51 -3.74 -0.05
C VAL A 28 -0.48 -4.87 0.11
N HIS A 29 0.14 -5.31 -0.98
CA HIS A 29 1.16 -6.36 -0.94
C HIS A 29 2.38 -5.94 -0.10
N GLU A 30 2.89 -4.73 -0.32
CA GLU A 30 4.12 -4.24 0.30
C GLU A 30 3.92 -3.82 1.76
N LEU A 31 2.85 -3.08 2.05
CA LEU A 31 2.66 -2.47 3.38
C LEU A 31 1.93 -3.39 4.36
N LEU A 32 0.99 -4.21 3.87
CA LEU A 32 0.17 -5.07 4.72
C LEU A 32 0.55 -6.55 4.60
N GLY A 33 1.22 -6.94 3.52
CA GLY A 33 1.54 -8.33 3.24
C GLY A 33 0.33 -9.11 2.75
N ILE A 34 0.45 -9.77 1.58
CA ILE A 34 -0.56 -10.70 1.09
C ILE A 34 -0.03 -12.12 1.19
N ASN A 35 -0.76 -12.97 1.91
CA ASN A 35 -0.49 -14.40 2.02
C ASN A 35 -1.70 -15.19 1.53
N ASN A 36 -1.59 -15.88 0.39
CA ASN A 36 -2.72 -16.61 -0.21
C ASN A 36 -3.99 -15.76 -0.36
N ASN A 37 -3.84 -14.54 -0.91
CA ASN A 37 -4.93 -13.56 -1.07
C ASN A 37 -5.57 -13.08 0.24
N ARG A 38 -4.94 -13.34 1.40
CA ARG A 38 -5.37 -12.87 2.72
C ARG A 38 -4.40 -11.82 3.26
N ILE A 39 -4.96 -10.85 3.94
CA ILE A 39 -4.25 -9.76 4.60
C ILE A 39 -4.57 -9.80 6.08
N ASP A 40 -3.54 -9.66 6.89
CA ASP A 40 -3.66 -9.57 8.33
C ASP A 40 -3.72 -8.10 8.78
N LEU A 41 -4.87 -7.68 9.29
CA LEU A 41 -5.14 -6.37 9.87
C LEU A 41 -5.13 -6.42 11.41
N SER A 42 -4.66 -7.50 12.03
CA SER A 42 -4.58 -7.62 13.50
C SER A 42 -3.76 -6.51 14.17
N ARG A 43 -2.86 -5.87 13.42
CA ARG A 43 -2.03 -4.74 13.87
C ARG A 43 -2.77 -3.40 13.88
N VAL A 44 -3.92 -3.31 13.22
CA VAL A 44 -4.72 -2.09 13.15
C VAL A 44 -5.41 -1.84 14.48
N PRO A 45 -5.21 -0.67 15.12
CA PRO A 45 -5.86 -0.37 16.39
C PRO A 45 -7.38 -0.22 16.21
N GLY A 46 -8.16 -0.87 17.07
CA GLY A 46 -9.63 -0.76 17.07
C GLY A 46 -10.36 -1.63 16.03
N ILE A 47 -9.66 -2.59 15.40
CA ILE A 47 -10.26 -3.48 14.39
C ILE A 47 -11.21 -4.52 15.02
N SER A 48 -12.35 -4.78 14.37
CA SER A 48 -13.24 -5.88 14.75
C SER A 48 -12.56 -7.23 14.51
N ARG A 49 -12.93 -8.26 15.29
CA ARG A 49 -12.41 -9.63 15.13
C ARG A 49 -12.66 -10.18 13.73
N ASP A 50 -13.79 -9.84 13.13
CA ASP A 50 -14.19 -10.30 11.79
C ASP A 50 -13.38 -9.65 10.66
N LEU A 51 -12.69 -8.53 10.94
CA LEU A 51 -11.87 -7.80 9.99
C LEU A 51 -10.36 -8.00 10.23
N LYS A 52 -9.98 -8.86 11.19
CA LYS A 52 -8.56 -9.17 11.43
C LYS A 52 -7.92 -9.86 10.24
N GLU A 53 -8.66 -10.70 9.53
CA GLU A 53 -8.18 -11.34 8.33
C GLU A 53 -9.15 -11.03 7.18
N VAL A 54 -8.62 -10.45 6.12
CA VAL A 54 -9.41 -9.97 4.98
C VAL A 54 -8.93 -10.66 3.72
N VAL A 55 -9.85 -11.28 2.97
CA VAL A 55 -9.55 -11.88 1.66
C VAL A 55 -9.72 -10.83 0.56
N LEU A 56 -8.69 -10.56 -0.24
CA LEU A 56 -8.79 -9.76 -1.47
C LEU A 56 -8.74 -10.69 -2.69
N SER A 57 -9.84 -10.79 -3.44
CA SER A 57 -9.94 -11.61 -4.65
C SER A 57 -10.69 -10.82 -5.73
N ALA A 58 -10.06 -10.61 -6.88
CA ALA A 58 -10.69 -9.93 -8.02
C ALA A 58 -11.87 -10.74 -8.59
N GLU A 59 -11.89 -12.06 -8.41
CA GLU A 59 -12.97 -12.92 -8.89
C GLU A 59 -14.26 -12.78 -8.06
N ASN A 60 -14.13 -12.45 -6.77
CA ASN A 60 -15.25 -12.40 -5.83
C ASN A 60 -15.60 -10.97 -5.38
N ASP A 61 -14.74 -10.00 -5.68
CA ASP A 61 -14.84 -8.62 -5.24
C ASP A 61 -14.69 -7.66 -6.43
N GLU A 62 -15.83 -7.24 -6.98
CA GLU A 62 -15.90 -6.36 -8.13
C GLU A 62 -15.29 -4.98 -7.85
N PHE A 63 -15.39 -4.49 -6.61
CA PHE A 63 -14.73 -3.24 -6.23
C PHE A 63 -13.22 -3.42 -6.29
N TYR A 64 -12.69 -4.51 -5.75
CA TYR A 64 -11.26 -4.79 -5.85
C TYR A 64 -10.81 -4.94 -7.31
N ALA A 65 -11.52 -5.72 -8.12
CA ALA A 65 -11.18 -5.94 -9.53
C ALA A 65 -11.08 -4.64 -10.33
N ASN A 66 -12.02 -3.72 -10.12
CA ASN A 66 -12.06 -2.44 -10.84
C ASN A 66 -11.03 -1.42 -10.34
N ASN A 67 -10.51 -1.59 -9.11
CA ASN A 67 -9.65 -0.60 -8.48
C ASN A 67 -8.22 -1.10 -8.19
N MET A 68 -7.90 -2.37 -8.41
CA MET A 68 -6.62 -2.98 -8.02
C MET A 68 -5.39 -2.31 -8.64
N TYR A 69 -5.52 -1.76 -9.85
CA TYR A 69 -4.44 -1.09 -10.58
C TYR A 69 -4.51 0.44 -10.55
N LEU A 70 -5.48 1.01 -9.83
CA LEU A 70 -5.60 2.46 -9.67
C LEU A 70 -4.56 2.97 -8.68
N ASN A 71 -4.15 4.22 -8.86
CA ASN A 71 -3.19 4.84 -7.97
C ASN A 71 -3.81 5.22 -6.61
N PHE A 72 -2.96 5.49 -5.61
CA PHE A 72 -3.39 5.80 -4.24
C PHE A 72 -4.38 6.97 -4.13
N GLY A 73 -4.26 8.00 -4.97
CA GLY A 73 -5.19 9.13 -4.98
C GLY A 73 -6.56 8.77 -5.57
N GLU A 74 -6.57 7.98 -6.65
CA GLU A 74 -7.80 7.50 -7.29
C GLU A 74 -8.59 6.57 -6.39
N ILE A 75 -7.94 5.59 -5.75
CA ILE A 75 -8.62 4.68 -4.82
C ILE A 75 -9.23 5.43 -3.63
N GLY A 76 -8.55 6.46 -3.11
CA GLY A 76 -9.08 7.32 -2.04
C GLY A 76 -10.38 8.01 -2.46
N SER A 77 -10.44 8.52 -3.69
CA SER A 77 -11.65 9.14 -4.25
C SER A 77 -12.77 8.11 -4.48
N ASN A 78 -12.44 6.93 -5.00
CA ASN A 78 -13.42 5.87 -5.28
C ASN A 78 -14.02 5.28 -4.00
N ILE A 79 -13.25 5.16 -2.91
CA ILE A 79 -13.79 4.75 -1.62
C ILE A 79 -14.76 5.78 -1.05
N LYS A 80 -14.45 7.07 -1.19
CA LYS A 80 -15.36 8.13 -0.76
C LYS A 80 -16.71 8.02 -1.49
N ASN A 81 -16.68 7.85 -2.82
CA ASN A 81 -17.87 7.64 -3.62
C ASN A 81 -18.64 6.38 -3.18
N LEU A 82 -17.94 5.27 -2.91
CA LEU A 82 -18.52 4.03 -2.41
C LEU A 82 -19.24 4.24 -1.05
N MET A 83 -18.64 5.01 -0.14
CA MET A 83 -19.24 5.36 1.15
C MET A 83 -20.49 6.24 0.99
N GLU A 84 -20.46 7.21 0.08
CA GLU A 84 -21.61 8.08 -0.21
C GLU A 84 -22.77 7.29 -0.81
N ASP A 85 -22.50 6.39 -1.75
CA ASP A 85 -23.50 5.52 -2.35
C ASP A 85 -24.11 4.54 -1.34
N PHE A 86 -23.30 4.03 -0.42
CA PHE A 86 -23.78 3.23 0.70
C PHE A 86 -24.74 4.02 1.60
N GLN A 87 -24.40 5.27 1.92
CA GLN A 87 -25.25 6.14 2.73
C GLN A 87 -26.56 6.50 2.04
N LYS A 88 -26.55 6.76 0.73
CA LYS A 88 -27.76 7.04 -0.07
C LYS A 88 -28.74 5.87 -0.11
N LYS A 89 -28.21 4.64 -0.19
CA LYS A 89 -29.00 3.40 -0.23
C LYS A 89 -29.47 2.94 1.15
N LYS A 90 -29.05 3.60 2.23
CA LYS A 90 -29.49 3.28 3.58
C LYS A 90 -30.99 3.62 3.70
N PRO A 91 -31.85 2.68 4.12
CA PRO A 91 -33.28 2.91 4.19
C PRO A 91 -33.57 4.03 5.20
N LYS A 92 -34.40 5.00 4.80
CA LYS A 92 -34.95 5.99 5.75
C LYS A 92 -36.00 5.31 6.61
N GLU A 93 -35.97 5.61 7.91
CA GLU A 93 -36.62 4.88 9.01
C GLU A 93 -38.16 4.72 8.92
N SER A 94 -38.86 5.23 7.89
CA SER A 94 -40.32 5.41 7.96
C SER A 94 -41.19 5.02 6.75
N ALA A 95 -40.69 4.50 5.60
CA ALA A 95 -41.61 4.35 4.44
C ALA A 95 -41.51 3.08 3.57
N GLU A 96 -40.41 2.33 3.53
CA GLU A 96 -40.23 1.29 2.48
C GLU A 96 -39.75 -0.07 3.02
N ALA A 97 -40.32 -0.52 4.15
CA ALA A 97 -39.97 -1.81 4.76
C ALA A 97 -40.19 -3.01 3.80
N GLY A 98 -41.16 -2.93 2.87
CA GLY A 98 -41.42 -3.96 1.87
C GLY A 98 -40.32 -4.07 0.80
N ALA A 99 -39.95 -2.96 0.16
CA ALA A 99 -38.91 -2.93 -0.87
C ALA A 99 -37.49 -3.14 -0.31
N PHE A 100 -37.29 -2.82 0.97
CA PHE A 100 -36.01 -3.04 1.64
C PHE A 100 -35.71 -4.53 1.85
N VAL A 101 -36.71 -5.38 2.12
CA VAL A 101 -36.50 -6.83 2.28
C VAL A 101 -35.91 -7.45 1.01
N GLU A 102 -36.37 -7.03 -0.17
CA GLU A 102 -35.87 -7.50 -1.47
C GLU A 102 -34.43 -7.02 -1.74
N THR A 103 -34.09 -5.80 -1.30
CA THR A 103 -32.78 -5.17 -1.54
C THR A 103 -31.77 -5.45 -0.42
N TYR A 104 -32.21 -6.00 0.72
CA TYR A 104 -31.39 -6.24 1.91
C TYR A 104 -30.14 -7.11 1.66
N PRO A 105 -30.20 -8.21 0.89
CA PRO A 105 -29.02 -9.03 0.60
C PRO A 105 -27.92 -8.22 -0.12
N GLN A 106 -28.32 -7.37 -1.06
CA GLN A 106 -27.41 -6.50 -1.81
C GLN A 106 -26.83 -5.40 -0.91
N PHE A 107 -27.66 -4.80 -0.04
CA PHE A 107 -27.20 -3.83 0.95
C PHE A 107 -26.17 -4.45 1.92
N LYS A 108 -26.41 -5.69 2.39
CA LYS A 108 -25.47 -6.41 3.27
C LYS A 108 -24.14 -6.69 2.58
N LYS A 109 -24.16 -7.12 1.30
CA LYS A 109 -22.94 -7.31 0.50
C LYS A 109 -22.16 -6.00 0.38
N MET A 110 -22.85 -4.92 0.01
CA MET A 110 -22.25 -3.59 -0.12
C MET A 110 -21.67 -3.07 1.21
N SER A 111 -22.35 -3.29 2.33
CA SER A 111 -21.85 -2.96 3.68
C SER A 111 -20.52 -3.68 3.99
N GLY A 112 -20.41 -4.96 3.60
CA GLY A 112 -19.18 -5.73 3.77
C GLY A 112 -18.03 -5.17 2.94
N THR A 113 -18.27 -4.89 1.65
CA THR A 113 -17.28 -4.29 0.75
C THR A 113 -16.82 -2.91 1.24
N VAL A 114 -17.77 -2.04 1.65
CA VAL A 114 -17.45 -0.72 2.21
C VAL A 114 -16.57 -0.85 3.45
N SER A 115 -17.02 -1.65 4.44
CA SER A 115 -16.26 -1.81 5.69
C SER A 115 -14.86 -2.32 5.42
N LYS A 116 -14.72 -3.31 4.55
CA LYS A 116 -13.46 -3.94 4.19
C LYS A 116 -12.49 -2.94 3.53
N HIS A 117 -12.90 -2.29 2.45
CA HIS A 117 -12.00 -1.41 1.69
C HIS A 117 -11.71 -0.10 2.42
N VAL A 118 -12.67 0.46 3.17
CA VAL A 118 -12.44 1.63 4.02
C VAL A 118 -11.38 1.33 5.08
N THR A 119 -11.46 0.17 5.74
CA THR A 119 -10.44 -0.24 6.71
C THR A 119 -9.07 -0.40 6.05
N VAL A 120 -8.98 -1.15 4.94
CA VAL A 120 -7.70 -1.40 4.27
C VAL A 120 -7.04 -0.09 3.84
N VAL A 121 -7.78 0.78 3.13
CA VAL A 121 -7.21 2.06 2.64
C VAL A 121 -6.97 3.04 3.78
N GLY A 122 -7.78 3.00 4.85
CA GLY A 122 -7.51 3.75 6.08
C GLY A 122 -6.16 3.38 6.69
N GLU A 123 -5.85 2.08 6.75
CA GLU A 123 -4.55 1.62 7.26
C GLU A 123 -3.40 1.95 6.31
N LEU A 124 -3.59 1.81 4.99
CA LEU A 124 -2.59 2.26 4.01
C LEU A 124 -2.28 3.75 4.18
N SER A 125 -3.31 4.59 4.30
CA SER A 125 -3.15 6.03 4.52
C SER A 125 -2.38 6.33 5.81
N ARG A 126 -2.66 5.60 6.89
CA ARG A 126 -1.94 5.70 8.15
C ARG A 126 -0.45 5.36 7.98
N LEU A 127 -0.14 4.23 7.33
CA LEU A 127 1.23 3.77 7.11
C LEU A 127 2.03 4.68 6.18
N VAL A 128 1.41 5.17 5.11
CA VAL A 128 2.02 6.12 4.16
C VAL A 128 2.39 7.42 4.87
N SER A 129 1.47 7.93 5.69
CA SER A 129 1.69 9.18 6.44
C SER A 129 2.71 9.00 7.56
N GLU A 130 2.64 7.89 8.31
CA GLU A 130 3.54 7.60 9.44
C GLU A 130 5.01 7.46 9.01
N ARG A 131 5.24 6.89 7.82
CA ARG A 131 6.58 6.63 7.30
C ARG A 131 7.06 7.67 6.29
N GLY A 132 6.25 8.68 5.96
CA GLY A 132 6.58 9.69 4.95
C GLY A 132 6.83 9.09 3.57
N LEU A 133 6.15 8.00 3.20
CA LEU A 133 6.49 7.21 2.00
C LEU A 133 6.41 8.03 0.70
N MET A 134 5.52 9.01 0.64
CA MET A 134 5.41 9.91 -0.52
C MET A 134 6.68 10.72 -0.73
N GLU A 135 7.24 11.27 0.35
CA GLU A 135 8.48 12.07 0.33
C GLU A 135 9.69 11.19 0.03
N VAL A 136 9.72 9.98 0.61
CA VAL A 136 10.76 8.99 0.32
C VAL A 136 10.75 8.60 -1.15
N SER A 137 9.57 8.27 -1.71
CA SER A 137 9.46 7.92 -3.13
C SER A 137 9.81 9.08 -4.07
N GLU A 138 9.50 10.33 -3.69
CA GLU A 138 9.93 11.50 -4.47
C GLU A 138 11.46 11.59 -4.55
N VAL A 139 12.14 11.45 -3.41
CA VAL A 139 13.61 11.52 -3.35
C VAL A 139 14.25 10.32 -4.06
N GLU A 140 13.70 9.11 -3.89
CA GLU A 140 14.16 7.91 -4.59
C GLU A 140 14.02 8.07 -6.10
N GLN A 141 12.88 8.61 -6.56
CA GLN A 141 12.66 8.89 -7.97
C GLN A 141 13.62 9.96 -8.49
N GLU A 142 13.84 11.04 -7.74
CA GLU A 142 14.81 12.08 -8.10
C GLU A 142 16.21 11.48 -8.24
N LEU A 143 16.67 10.70 -7.26
CA LEU A 143 17.99 10.08 -7.28
C LEU A 143 18.15 9.08 -8.43
N ALA A 144 17.13 8.26 -8.68
CA ALA A 144 17.18 7.23 -9.70
C ALA A 144 17.08 7.84 -11.12
N CYS A 145 16.26 8.87 -11.31
CA CYS A 145 16.11 9.59 -12.60
C CYS A 145 17.25 10.58 -12.89
N GLN A 146 18.00 11.06 -11.89
CA GLN A 146 19.16 11.95 -12.09
C GLN A 146 20.42 11.22 -12.61
N SER A 147 20.30 9.98 -13.09
CA SER A 147 21.38 9.18 -13.66
C SER A 147 21.92 9.66 -15.02
N ASP A 148 21.72 10.93 -15.40
CA ASP A 148 22.49 11.60 -16.46
C ASP A 148 23.57 12.51 -15.85
N HIS A 149 24.67 11.85 -15.50
CA HIS A 149 26.07 12.27 -15.36
C HIS A 149 26.42 13.64 -14.70
N SER A 150 27.14 13.55 -13.56
CA SER A 150 28.07 14.56 -12.96
C SER A 150 27.60 15.44 -11.79
N SER A 151 26.32 15.49 -11.40
CA SER A 151 25.86 16.51 -10.43
C SER A 151 25.40 16.00 -9.05
N ALA A 152 25.13 14.70 -8.90
CA ALA A 152 24.50 14.16 -7.68
C ALA A 152 25.45 13.97 -6.47
N LEU A 153 26.74 14.29 -6.60
CA LEU A 153 27.71 14.14 -5.49
C LEU A 153 27.81 15.35 -4.55
N GLN A 154 27.02 16.42 -4.75
CA GLN A 154 27.20 17.68 -4.01
C GLN A 154 26.03 18.13 -3.12
N VAL A 155 25.04 17.27 -2.87
CA VAL A 155 23.91 17.56 -1.96
C VAL A 155 23.65 16.26 -1.18
N ARG A 156 23.80 16.11 0.13
CA ARG A 156 23.82 17.02 1.29
C ARG A 156 24.50 16.21 2.41
N GLN A 157 25.51 16.74 3.08
CA GLN A 157 25.98 16.15 4.34
C GLN A 157 24.86 16.26 5.39
N PRO A 158 24.37 15.17 6.01
CA PRO A 158 23.62 15.30 7.24
C PRO A 158 24.62 15.64 8.35
N SER A 159 24.74 16.93 8.68
CA SER A 159 25.36 17.36 9.92
C SER A 159 24.53 16.84 11.09
N SER A 160 25.11 15.90 11.84
CA SER A 160 24.63 15.30 13.09
C SER A 160 23.86 13.99 12.96
N LEU A 161 24.60 12.88 12.82
CA LEU A 161 24.29 11.64 13.54
C LEU A 161 25.61 10.95 13.88
N THR A 162 26.19 11.37 15.02
CA THR A 162 27.25 10.61 15.69
C THR A 162 26.66 9.30 16.18
N ILE A 163 26.80 8.23 15.40
CA ILE A 163 26.76 6.87 15.95
C ILE A 163 28.20 6.38 16.03
N ALA A 164 28.70 6.44 17.26
CA ALA A 164 29.92 5.80 17.68
C ALA A 164 29.77 4.28 17.55
N LEU A 165 30.46 3.68 16.59
CA LEU A 165 30.92 2.30 16.70
C LEU A 165 32.39 2.27 16.24
N GLY A 166 33.27 2.16 17.22
CA GLY A 166 34.69 1.97 17.00
C GLY A 166 34.96 0.59 16.42
N HIS A 167 35.64 0.55 15.28
CA HIS A 167 36.76 -0.33 14.94
C HIS A 167 37.22 -0.01 13.51
N PRO A 168 38.53 0.17 13.24
CA PRO A 168 39.02 0.37 11.88
C PRO A 168 39.14 -0.99 11.18
N LEU A 169 38.37 -1.20 10.11
CA LEU A 169 38.68 -2.23 9.13
C LEU A 169 39.28 -1.55 7.90
N ASP A 170 40.58 -1.77 7.75
CA ASP A 170 41.40 -1.52 6.57
C ASP A 170 40.76 -2.18 5.34
N VAL A 171 40.28 -1.37 4.39
CA VAL A 171 39.91 -1.84 3.04
C VAL A 171 40.68 -1.04 2.02
N LYS A 172 41.89 -1.55 1.78
CA LYS A 172 42.84 -1.16 0.75
C LYS A 172 42.54 -1.97 -0.52
N GLY A 173 42.18 -1.30 -1.61
CA GLY A 173 42.05 -1.88 -2.96
C GLY A 173 40.81 -2.78 -3.14
N GLU A 174 40.11 -2.83 -4.26
CA GLU A 174 40.48 -2.54 -5.64
C GLU A 174 39.36 -1.77 -6.33
N LEU A 175 39.76 -0.63 -6.88
CA LEU A 175 39.11 0.03 -8.00
C LEU A 175 39.84 -0.48 -9.24
N LEU A 176 39.21 -1.27 -10.13
CA LEU A 176 39.49 -1.39 -11.58
C LEU A 176 38.86 -2.67 -12.16
N LEU A 177 37.80 -2.53 -12.98
CA LEU A 177 37.80 -2.88 -14.42
C LEU A 177 36.39 -2.70 -15.01
N LEU A 178 36.16 -1.57 -15.66
CA LEU A 178 35.21 -1.47 -16.78
C LEU A 178 35.93 -0.70 -17.89
N HIS A 179 36.48 -1.45 -18.84
CA HIS A 179 36.51 -1.07 -20.26
C HIS A 179 35.41 -1.87 -20.93
#